data_AF-A0A8S3B725-F1
#
_entry.id   AF-A0A8S3B725-F1
#
_cell.length_a   1.000
_cell.length_b   1.000
_cell.length_c   1.000
_cell.angle_alpha   90.00
_cell.angle_beta   90.00
_cell.angle_gamma   90.00
#
_symmetry.space_group_name_H-M   'P 1'
#
loop_
_entity.id
_entity.type
_entity.pdbx_description
1 polymer ?
#
loop_
_entity_poly.entity_id
_entity_poly.type
_entity_poly.pdbx_seq_one_letter_code
_entity_poly.pdbx_strand_id
1 'polypeptide(L)' 'NVCLFVFCSTLALSLFIKNDEPLLTYLNEDGMSIEPEWYCPIIPTILVNGANGVGTGYSTDIPSYNPLTL' A
#
# COMPACT_ATOMS: atom_id res chain seq x y z
N ASN A 1 2.79 30.77 -3.38
CA ASN A 1 1.96 29.84 -2.57
C ASN A 1 1.16 28.95 -3.52
N VAL A 2 1.65 27.74 -3.75
CA VAL A 2 0.91 26.73 -4.53
C VAL A 2 0.11 25.90 -3.52
N CYS A 3 -1.22 25.95 -3.60
CA CYS A 3 -2.05 24.95 -2.93
C CYS A 3 -1.99 23.67 -3.76
N LEU A 4 -1.52 22.57 -3.16
CA LEU A 4 -1.61 21.23 -3.72
C LEU A 4 -2.89 20.57 -3.20
N PHE A 5 -3.67 19.99 -4.12
CA PHE A 5 -4.84 19.17 -3.80
C PHE A 5 -4.52 17.72 -4.15
N VAL A 6 -4.83 16.78 -3.26
CA VAL A 6 -4.60 15.34 -3.43
C VAL A 6 -5.94 14.62 -3.37
N PHE A 7 -6.16 13.69 -4.31
CA PHE A 7 -7.37 12.86 -4.39
C PHE A 7 -6.99 11.39 -4.52
N CYS A 8 -7.84 10.49 -4.02
CA CYS A 8 -7.68 9.05 -4.21
C CYS A 8 -8.08 8.65 -5.63
N SER A 9 -7.22 7.92 -6.32
CA SER A 9 -7.52 7.39 -7.65
C SER A 9 -8.62 6.33 -7.57
N THR A 10 -9.51 6.30 -8.57
CA THR A 10 -10.48 5.21 -8.72
C THR A 10 -9.81 3.84 -8.85
N LEU A 11 -8.56 3.79 -9.33
CA LEU A 11 -7.76 2.57 -9.43
C LEU A 11 -7.47 1.95 -8.04
N ALA A 12 -7.29 2.77 -7.00
CA ALA A 12 -7.03 2.26 -5.66
C ALA A 12 -8.21 1.41 -5.16
N LEU A 13 -9.45 1.84 -5.45
CA LEU A 13 -10.67 1.11 -5.09
C LEU A 13 -10.79 -0.24 -5.82
N SER A 14 -10.22 -0.35 -7.02
CA SER A 14 -10.20 -1.62 -7.76
C SER A 14 -9.04 -2.53 -7.37
N LEU A 15 -7.94 -1.96 -6.87
CA LEU A 15 -6.77 -2.74 -6.45
C LEU A 15 -6.97 -3.38 -5.07
N PHE A 16 -7.63 -2.68 -4.15
CA PHE A 16 -7.92 -3.15 -2.80
C PHE A 16 -9.41 -3.45 -2.68
N ILE A 17 -9.76 -4.73 -2.78
CA ILE A 17 -11.15 -5.16 -2.81
C ILE A 17 -11.76 -4.99 -1.43
N LYS A 18 -12.79 -4.15 -1.32
CA LYS A 18 -13.49 -3.88 -0.05
C LYS A 18 -14.02 -5.14 0.64
N ASN A 19 -14.43 -6.14 -0.14
CA ASN A 19 -14.92 -7.41 0.41
C ASN A 19 -13.84 -8.22 1.15
N ASP A 20 -12.56 -7.94 0.91
CA ASP A 20 -11.44 -8.61 1.58
C ASP A 20 -11.08 -7.93 2.92
N GLU A 21 -11.60 -6.72 3.20
CA GLU A 21 -11.35 -6.00 4.46
C GLU A 21 -11.56 -6.86 5.73
N PRO A 22 -12.65 -7.66 5.85
CA PRO A 22 -12.86 -8.49 7.04
C PRO A 22 -11.83 -9.60 7.25
N LEU A 23 -11.01 -9.90 6.23
CA LEU A 23 -9.95 -10.92 6.29
C LEU A 23 -8.63 -10.34 6.82
N LEU A 24 -8.51 -9.00 6.88
CA LEU A 24 -7.29 -8.33 7.31
C LEU A 24 -7.17 -8.33 8.85
N THR A 25 -5.94 -8.39 9.34
CA THR A 25 -5.65 -8.27 10.76
C THR A 25 -5.45 -6.80 11.11
N TYR A 26 -6.42 -6.22 11.81
CA TYR A 26 -6.41 -4.82 12.24
C TYR A 26 -5.57 -4.61 13.51
N LEU A 27 -4.72 -3.59 13.49
CA LEU A 27 -3.93 -3.20 14.67
C LEU A 27 -4.80 -2.42 15.66
N ASN A 28 -4.42 -2.43 16.94
CA ASN A 28 -5.09 -1.70 18.00
C ASN A 28 -4.10 -0.76 18.70
N GLU A 29 -4.43 0.53 18.75
CA GLU A 29 -3.66 1.56 19.46
C GLU A 29 -4.60 2.31 20.41
N ASP A 30 -4.26 2.35 21.70
CA ASP A 30 -5.05 2.95 22.77
C ASP A 30 -6.54 2.51 22.82
N GLY A 31 -6.80 1.25 22.47
CA GLY A 31 -8.16 0.68 22.45
C GLY A 31 -8.94 0.97 21.17
N MET A 32 -8.37 1.74 20.24
CA MET A 32 -8.96 2.01 18.93
C MET A 32 -8.37 1.10 17.85
N SER A 33 -9.24 0.56 16.99
CA SER A 33 -8.80 -0.14 15.78
C SER A 33 -8.25 0.87 14.77
N ILE A 34 -7.01 0.69 14.31
CA ILE A 34 -6.33 1.55 13.33
C ILE A 34 -6.23 0.83 11.96
N GLU A 35 -5.19 1.05 11.16
CA GLU A 35 -4.96 0.30 9.92
C GLU A 35 -4.65 -1.21 10.17
N PRO A 36 -4.84 -2.06 9.14
CA PRO A 36 -4.35 -3.43 9.17
C PRO A 36 -2.83 -3.53 9.11
N GLU A 37 -2.28 -4.66 9.55
CA GLU A 37 -0.85 -4.98 9.45
C GLU A 37 -0.31 -4.81 8.01
N TRP A 38 -1.12 -5.18 7.03
CA TRP A 38 -0.88 -4.96 5.61
C TRP A 38 -2.20 -5.01 4.85
N TYR A 39 -2.28 -4.27 3.74
CA TYR A 39 -3.37 -4.39 2.80
C TYR A 39 -3.05 -5.46 1.74
N CYS A 40 -4.08 -6.14 1.24
CA CYS A 40 -3.95 -7.17 0.22
C CYS A 40 -4.45 -6.66 -1.14
N PRO A 41 -3.59 -6.09 -2.00
CA PRO A 41 -3.98 -5.75 -3.36
C PRO A 41 -4.10 -6.98 -4.26
N ILE A 42 -4.88 -6.88 -5.34
CA ILE A 42 -5.05 -7.97 -6.32
C ILE A 42 -3.77 -8.34 -7.09
N ILE A 43 -2.78 -7.44 -7.14
CA ILE A 43 -1.46 -7.63 -7.77
C ILE A 43 -0.38 -7.09 -6.82
N PRO A 44 0.88 -7.57 -6.89
CA PRO A 44 1.94 -7.13 -5.99
C PRO A 44 2.35 -5.67 -6.26
N THR A 45 1.70 -4.73 -5.58
CA THR A 45 1.90 -3.28 -5.76
C THR A 45 3.33 -2.82 -5.46
N ILE A 46 4.05 -3.56 -4.60
CA ILE A 46 5.47 -3.32 -4.32
C ILE A 46 6.34 -3.48 -5.57
N LEU A 47 5.97 -4.39 -6.50
CA LEU A 47 6.67 -4.53 -7.78
C LEU A 47 6.17 -3.49 -8.79
N VAL A 48 4.89 -3.12 -8.75
CA VAL A 48 4.36 -2.09 -9.64
C VAL A 48 5.02 -0.73 -9.38
N ASN A 49 5.07 -0.31 -8.12
CA ASN A 49 5.58 1.02 -7.76
C ASN A 49 7.06 1.01 -7.40
N GLY A 50 7.64 -0.16 -7.11
CA GLY A 50 8.94 -0.25 -6.47
C GLY A 50 8.87 0.14 -5.00
N ALA A 51 10.03 0.10 -4.34
CA ALA A 51 10.21 0.55 -2.97
C ALA A 51 11.66 0.94 -2.74
N ASN A 52 11.89 2.04 -2.03
CA ASN A 52 13.22 2.46 -1.61
C ASN A 52 13.19 2.83 -0.13
N GLY A 53 14.13 2.29 0.65
CA GLY A 53 14.19 2.54 2.09
C GLY A 53 15.52 2.14 2.71
N VAL A 54 15.95 2.90 3.72
CA VAL A 54 17.16 2.63 4.49
C VAL A 54 16.79 2.60 5.97
N GLY A 55 17.14 1.50 6.64
CA GLY A 55 17.00 1.32 8.08
C GLY A 55 18.35 1.08 8.74
N THR A 56 18.37 0.93 10.06
CA THR A 56 19.60 0.61 10.78
C THR A 56 20.04 -0.82 10.46
N GLY A 57 21.14 -0.96 9.71
CA GLY A 57 21.70 -2.26 9.33
C GLY A 57 21.05 -2.93 8.11
N TYR A 58 20.05 -2.30 7.49
CA TYR A 58 19.34 -2.84 6.33
C TYR A 58 19.03 -1.74 5.30
N SER A 59 18.97 -2.11 4.03
CA SER A 59 18.54 -1.22 2.94
C SER A 59 17.76 -2.03 1.89
N THR A 60 16.76 -1.39 1.30
CA THR A 60 15.90 -1.96 0.25
C THR A 60 15.87 -1.01 -0.94
N ASP A 61 16.09 -1.56 -2.13
CA ASP A 61 15.90 -0.87 -3.40
C ASP A 61 15.24 -1.85 -4.40
N ILE A 62 13.98 -1.58 -4.73
CA ILE A 62 13.14 -2.38 -5.63
C ILE A 62 12.68 -1.45 -6.75
N PRO A 63 13.04 -1.73 -8.02
CA PRO A 63 12.58 -0.92 -9.15
C PRO A 63 11.09 -1.16 -9.45
N SER A 64 10.46 -0.21 -10.12
CA SER A 64 9.09 -0.33 -10.63
C SER A 64 9.05 -1.22 -11.89
N TYR A 65 8.03 -2.06 -12.00
CA TYR A 65 7.80 -2.98 -13.13
C TYR A 65 6.45 -2.69 -13.81
N ASN A 66 6.34 -3.04 -15.10
CA ASN A 66 5.09 -2.91 -15.84
C ASN A 66 4.06 -3.95 -15.34
N PRO A 67 2.86 -3.54 -14.86
CA PRO A 67 1.83 -4.45 -14.34
C PRO A 67 1.39 -5.54 -15.32
N LEU A 68 1.46 -5.28 -16.62
CA LEU A 68 1.04 -6.23 -17.66
C LEU A 68 2.07 -7.32 -17.93
N THR A 69 3.29 -7.17 -17.41
CA THR A 69 4.40 -8.11 -17.59
C THR A 69 4.88 -8.70 -16.26
N LEU A 70 4.12 -8.50 -15.17
CA LEU A 70 4.39 -9.10 -13.86
C LEU A 70 4.08 -10.61 -13.85
#